data_AF-K1YKZ4-F1
#
_entry.id   AF-K1YKZ4-F1
#
_cell.length_a   1.000
_cell.length_b   1.000
_cell.length_c   1.000
_cell.angle_alpha   90.00
_cell.angle_beta   90.00
_cell.angle_gamma   90.00
#
_symmetry.space_group_name_H-M   'P 1'
#
loop_
_entity.id
_entity.type
_entity.pdbx_description
1 polymer ?
#
loop_
_entity_poly.entity_id
_entity_poly.type
_entity_poly.pdbx_seq_one_letter_code
_entity_poly.pdbx_strand_id
1 'polypeptide(L)'
;MKKTKNCKACGPVQVSHTACFFAVIFEIAFAPLMKPLDALAYATRIVASPLRLERTVPAIAKALVFLRLAKIVRDPKLAATWRGRVLWEEALKRKIDMYELRLFGLAREFYIVRFGKITLAFNGLPRPLGAQAKSLEWMDNKGIMKRKFRKMGFPVALGGTALTARRAKKIFSSLKSPVVVKPSIGSRSVHVSSGLKTEKEMLNAFFIARQVSPWVEIEEELEGSVYRATVIGGKLVAVLRRDPPQVTGDGKSSIRDLVAKENKNPARHSEQFHEIELSKEINEYLQSRGLGVDSVLSAGESVALDWRVGRGSGATNTDVTGETHKENRELFENATRYLNDSVVGYDFIIEDISKSWKNTKRCGIIECNSLPFIDLHHFPFQGQPKNIAGDLWNIIFPGSARK
;
A
#
# COMPACT_ATOMS: atom_id res chain seq x y z
N MET A 1 -23.78 -24.38 4.67
CA MET A 1 -22.83 -23.45 4.00
C MET A 1 -21.84 -24.27 3.18
N LYS A 2 -21.90 -24.22 1.84
CA LYS A 2 -20.91 -24.89 0.98
C LYS A 2 -19.54 -24.30 1.28
N LYS A 3 -18.58 -25.11 1.73
CA LYS A 3 -17.15 -24.72 1.78
C LYS A 3 -16.79 -24.17 0.40
N THR A 4 -16.56 -22.86 0.30
CA THR A 4 -15.99 -22.26 -0.90
C THR A 4 -14.68 -22.98 -1.16
N LYS A 5 -14.55 -23.65 -2.31
CA LYS A 5 -13.28 -24.27 -2.71
C LYS A 5 -12.21 -23.18 -2.69
N ASN A 6 -11.16 -23.36 -1.88
CA ASN A 6 -10.05 -22.41 -1.82
C ASN A 6 -9.46 -22.23 -3.22
N CYS A 7 -9.44 -21.00 -3.71
CA CYS A 7 -8.86 -20.66 -5.00
C CYS A 7 -7.33 -20.51 -4.83
N LYS A 8 -6.56 -21.28 -5.61
CA LYS A 8 -5.09 -21.21 -5.58
C LYS A 8 -4.58 -19.82 -5.95
N ALA A 9 -5.20 -19.15 -6.92
CA ALA A 9 -4.80 -17.81 -7.37
C ALA A 9 -5.11 -16.70 -6.36
N CYS A 10 -6.01 -16.94 -5.40
CA CYS A 10 -6.24 -16.04 -4.27
C CYS A 10 -5.13 -16.13 -3.20
N GLY A 11 -4.43 -17.27 -3.12
CA GLY A 11 -3.44 -17.51 -2.07
C GLY A 11 -4.05 -17.51 -0.66
N PRO A 12 -3.37 -16.99 0.37
CA PRO A 12 -3.90 -16.97 1.74
C PRO A 12 -5.11 -16.03 1.89
N VAL A 13 -5.29 -15.09 0.96
CA VAL A 13 -6.38 -14.10 1.02
C VAL A 13 -7.48 -14.51 0.05
N GLN A 14 -8.36 -15.39 0.51
CA GLN A 14 -9.52 -15.81 -0.27
C GLN A 14 -10.50 -14.64 -0.46
N VAL A 15 -10.94 -14.42 -1.70
CA VAL A 15 -11.90 -13.35 -2.05
C VAL A 15 -13.09 -13.89 -2.83
N SER A 16 -14.22 -13.18 -2.77
CA SER A 16 -15.35 -13.46 -3.65
C SER A 16 -15.06 -12.93 -5.05
N HIS A 17 -14.80 -13.84 -5.99
CA HIS A 17 -14.46 -13.47 -7.37
C HIS A 17 -15.55 -12.62 -8.03
N THR A 18 -16.81 -13.01 -7.88
CA THR A 18 -17.96 -12.29 -8.44
C THR A 18 -18.09 -10.90 -7.84
N ALA A 19 -17.96 -10.77 -6.50
CA ALA A 19 -18.02 -9.47 -5.85
C ALA A 19 -16.89 -8.55 -6.31
N CYS A 20 -15.66 -9.05 -6.42
CA CYS A 20 -14.53 -8.29 -6.96
C CYS A 20 -14.78 -7.85 -8.41
N PHE A 21 -15.20 -8.78 -9.26
CA PHE A 21 -15.42 -8.51 -10.68
C PHE A 21 -16.48 -7.43 -10.90
N PHE A 22 -17.62 -7.53 -10.19
CA PHE A 22 -18.67 -6.53 -10.28
C PHE A 22 -18.28 -5.22 -9.61
N ALA A 23 -17.57 -5.23 -8.47
CA ALA A 23 -17.11 -4.01 -7.83
C ALA A 23 -16.25 -3.15 -8.77
N VAL A 24 -15.37 -3.78 -9.55
CA VAL A 24 -14.57 -3.08 -10.57
C VAL A 24 -15.43 -2.48 -11.67
N ILE A 25 -16.46 -3.20 -12.14
CA ILE A 25 -17.41 -2.70 -13.14
C ILE A 25 -18.19 -1.51 -12.56
N PHE A 26 -18.69 -1.63 -11.34
CA PHE A 26 -19.44 -0.57 -10.66
C PHE A 26 -18.57 0.68 -10.47
N GLU A 27 -17.33 0.53 -9.99
CA GLU A 27 -16.39 1.64 -9.80
C GLU A 27 -16.18 2.42 -11.12
N ILE A 28 -15.99 1.71 -12.23
CA ILE A 28 -15.75 2.34 -13.53
C ILE A 28 -17.03 2.93 -14.14
N ALA A 29 -18.15 2.22 -14.06
CA ALA A 29 -19.42 2.65 -14.65
C ALA A 29 -20.01 3.86 -13.92
N PHE A 30 -19.84 3.93 -12.60
CA PHE A 30 -20.38 5.00 -11.77
C PHE A 30 -19.39 6.14 -11.51
N ALA A 31 -18.09 5.97 -11.79
CA ALA A 31 -17.11 7.06 -11.67
C ALA A 31 -17.53 8.37 -12.36
N PRO A 32 -18.10 8.37 -13.59
CA PRO A 32 -18.59 9.60 -14.22
C PRO A 32 -19.81 10.22 -13.52
N LEU A 33 -20.67 9.39 -12.92
CA LEU A 33 -21.89 9.82 -12.24
C LEU A 33 -21.62 10.39 -10.84
N MET A 34 -20.56 9.92 -10.18
CA MET A 34 -20.15 10.40 -8.85
C MET A 34 -19.35 11.71 -8.91
N LYS A 35 -18.66 11.99 -10.02
CA LYS A 35 -17.85 13.21 -10.20
C LYS A 35 -18.60 14.54 -9.92
N PRO A 36 -19.86 14.74 -10.34
CA PRO A 36 -20.62 15.94 -10.00
C PRO A 36 -20.92 16.08 -8.50
N LEU A 37 -21.14 14.96 -7.81
CA LEU A 37 -21.36 14.94 -6.35
C LEU A 37 -20.06 15.24 -5.59
N ASP A 38 -18.94 14.69 -6.05
CA ASP A 38 -17.61 15.00 -5.51
C ASP A 38 -17.23 16.46 -5.78
N ALA A 39 -17.55 16.98 -6.97
CA ALA A 39 -17.36 18.39 -7.33
C ALA A 39 -18.25 19.32 -6.49
N LEU A 40 -19.48 18.90 -6.14
CA LEU A 40 -20.37 19.63 -5.23
C LEU A 40 -19.86 19.58 -3.78
N ALA A 41 -19.37 18.43 -3.31
CA ALA A 41 -18.72 18.29 -2.00
C ALA A 41 -17.40 19.10 -1.91
N TYR A 42 -16.67 19.21 -3.02
CA TYR A 42 -15.49 20.06 -3.17
C TYR A 42 -15.86 21.54 -3.20
N ALA A 43 -16.87 21.94 -3.98
CA ALA A 43 -17.37 23.31 -4.07
C ALA A 43 -17.93 23.80 -2.74
N THR A 44 -18.68 22.97 -2.01
CA THR A 44 -19.18 23.31 -0.67
C THR A 44 -18.05 23.47 0.35
N ARG A 45 -16.94 22.74 0.22
CA ARG A 45 -15.71 22.93 1.02
C ARG A 45 -14.93 24.20 0.67
N ILE A 46 -14.96 24.65 -0.59
CA ILE A 46 -14.34 25.91 -1.02
C ILE A 46 -15.17 27.13 -0.61
N VAL A 47 -16.50 27.04 -0.76
CA VAL A 47 -17.42 28.15 -0.47
C VAL A 47 -17.61 28.36 1.03
N ALA A 48 -17.49 27.31 1.84
CA ALA A 48 -17.41 27.46 3.28
C ALA A 48 -15.99 27.91 3.66
N SER A 49 -15.84 29.18 4.05
CA SER A 49 -14.56 29.68 4.57
C SER A 49 -14.05 28.77 5.71
N PRO A 50 -12.72 28.65 5.90
CA PRO A 50 -12.14 27.85 7.00
C PRO A 50 -12.78 28.19 8.36
N LEU A 51 -13.09 29.46 8.59
CA LEU A 51 -13.81 29.99 9.75
C LEU A 51 -15.25 29.45 9.93
N ARG A 52 -15.96 29.11 8.85
CA ARG A 52 -17.30 28.49 8.93
C ARG A 52 -17.20 27.01 9.24
N LEU A 53 -16.23 26.27 8.68
CA LEU A 53 -16.01 24.85 8.99
C LEU A 53 -15.69 24.62 10.47
N GLU A 54 -14.94 25.54 11.09
CA GLU A 54 -14.59 25.48 12.52
C GLU A 54 -15.82 25.43 13.44
N ARG A 55 -16.93 26.06 13.04
CA ARG A 55 -18.17 26.07 13.82
C ARG A 55 -19.16 25.02 13.34
N THR A 56 -19.29 24.80 12.03
CA THR A 56 -20.32 23.90 11.47
C THR A 56 -20.00 22.44 11.68
N VAL A 57 -18.76 21.99 11.52
CA VAL A 57 -18.43 20.56 11.63
C VAL A 57 -18.61 20.04 13.06
N PRO A 58 -18.10 20.72 14.11
CA PRO A 58 -18.40 20.32 15.49
C PRO A 58 -19.88 20.42 15.84
N ALA A 59 -20.62 21.41 15.30
CA ALA A 59 -22.06 21.53 15.53
C ALA A 59 -22.85 20.37 14.89
N ILE A 60 -22.54 20.00 13.64
CA ILE A 60 -23.13 18.85 12.95
C ILE A 60 -22.80 17.56 13.71
N ALA A 61 -21.54 17.38 14.12
CA ALA A 61 -21.13 16.22 14.90
C ALA A 61 -21.92 16.11 16.22
N LYS A 62 -22.08 17.23 16.95
CA LYS A 62 -22.90 17.29 18.17
C LYS A 62 -24.37 16.97 17.89
N ALA A 63 -24.94 17.50 16.81
CA ALA A 63 -26.32 17.22 16.42
C ALA A 63 -26.53 15.73 16.09
N LEU A 64 -25.61 15.12 15.34
CA LEU A 64 -25.66 13.68 15.04
C LEU A 64 -25.52 12.81 16.28
N VAL A 65 -24.69 13.21 17.25
CA VAL A 65 -24.57 12.54 18.54
C VAL A 65 -25.86 12.69 19.37
N PHE A 66 -26.43 13.90 19.41
CA PHE A 66 -27.71 14.17 20.08
C PHE A 66 -28.84 13.32 19.52
N LEU A 67 -28.90 13.19 18.18
CA LEU A 67 -29.86 12.32 17.49
C LEU A 67 -29.55 10.81 17.59
N ARG A 68 -28.49 10.42 18.33
CA ARG A 68 -28.00 9.03 18.46
C ARG A 68 -27.61 8.36 17.13
N LEU A 69 -27.35 9.17 16.10
CA LEU A 69 -26.87 8.71 14.78
C LEU A 69 -25.34 8.62 14.72
N ALA A 70 -24.63 9.17 15.71
CA ALA A 70 -23.18 9.11 15.81
C ALA A 70 -22.69 8.94 17.25
N LYS A 71 -21.46 8.42 17.39
CA LYS A 71 -20.74 8.31 18.66
C LYS A 71 -19.38 8.99 18.55
N ILE A 72 -19.01 9.77 19.56
CA ILE A 72 -17.65 10.30 19.69
C ILE A 72 -16.81 9.29 20.46
N VAL A 73 -15.64 8.96 19.92
CA VAL A 73 -14.63 8.11 20.58
C VAL A 73 -13.38 8.95 20.79
N ARG A 74 -12.84 8.91 22.01
CA ARG A 74 -11.66 9.69 22.44
C ARG A 74 -10.43 8.85 22.77
N ASP A 75 -10.55 7.53 22.73
CA ASP A 75 -9.46 6.60 23.04
C ASP A 75 -8.76 6.13 21.75
N PRO A 76 -7.48 6.46 21.53
CA PRO A 76 -6.74 6.01 20.35
C PRO A 76 -6.57 4.48 20.28
N LYS A 77 -6.66 3.76 21.40
CA LYS A 77 -6.61 2.29 21.40
C LYS A 77 -7.79 1.65 20.69
N LEU A 78 -8.90 2.38 20.56
CA LEU A 78 -10.09 1.94 19.85
C LEU A 78 -10.03 2.24 18.34
N ALA A 79 -8.97 2.86 17.83
CA ALA A 79 -8.86 3.18 16.40
C ALA A 79 -9.04 1.95 15.50
N ALA A 80 -9.72 2.13 14.35
CA ALA A 80 -10.00 1.04 13.42
C ALA A 80 -8.74 0.44 12.77
N THR A 81 -7.66 1.22 12.69
CA THR A 81 -6.42 0.83 12.01
C THR A 81 -5.20 1.28 12.81
N TRP A 82 -4.07 0.61 12.57
CA TRP A 82 -2.77 1.01 13.09
C TRP A 82 -2.35 2.41 12.63
N ARG A 83 -2.59 2.73 11.35
CA ARG A 83 -2.38 4.07 10.80
C ARG A 83 -3.11 5.14 11.62
N GLY A 84 -4.41 4.94 11.87
CA GLY A 84 -5.22 5.86 12.65
C GLY A 84 -4.75 5.96 14.10
N ARG A 85 -4.34 4.83 14.69
CA ARG A 85 -3.80 4.77 16.05
C ARG A 85 -2.52 5.59 16.20
N VAL A 86 -1.51 5.37 15.37
CA VAL A 86 -0.22 6.10 15.48
C VAL A 86 -0.41 7.60 15.21
N LEU A 87 -1.29 7.96 14.27
CA LEU A 87 -1.63 9.35 13.99
C LEU A 87 -2.25 10.03 15.21
N TRP A 88 -3.18 9.34 15.88
CA TRP A 88 -3.91 9.86 17.02
C TRP A 88 -3.07 9.92 18.29
N GLU A 89 -2.29 8.88 18.59
CA GLU A 89 -1.36 8.89 19.71
C GLU A 89 -0.37 10.05 19.59
N GLU A 90 0.16 10.32 18.39
CA GLU A 90 1.03 11.46 18.15
C GLU A 90 0.30 12.80 18.32
N ALA A 91 -0.96 12.91 17.89
CA ALA A 91 -1.76 14.11 18.10
C ALA A 91 -1.89 14.44 19.60
N LEU A 92 -2.22 13.44 20.42
CA LEU A 92 -2.35 13.60 21.87
C LEU A 92 -1.02 13.96 22.54
N LYS A 93 0.09 13.35 22.11
CA LYS A 93 1.44 13.73 22.57
C LYS A 93 1.72 15.22 22.31
N ARG A 94 1.22 15.76 21.21
CA ARG A 94 1.37 17.18 20.81
C ARG A 94 0.31 18.13 21.39
N LYS A 95 -0.58 17.64 22.26
CA LYS A 95 -1.73 18.40 22.79
C LYS A 95 -2.68 18.90 21.69
N ILE A 96 -2.77 18.16 20.58
CA ILE A 96 -3.80 18.33 19.56
C ILE A 96 -5.03 17.55 20.04
N ASP A 97 -6.16 18.24 20.22
CA ASP A 97 -7.42 17.61 20.62
C ASP A 97 -7.97 16.85 19.41
N MET A 98 -7.92 15.52 19.46
CA MET A 98 -8.34 14.63 18.38
C MET A 98 -9.35 13.61 18.88
N TYR A 99 -10.41 13.40 18.09
CA TYR A 99 -11.40 12.36 18.35
C TYR A 99 -11.97 11.78 17.06
N GLU A 100 -12.42 10.53 17.11
CA GLU A 100 -13.12 9.87 16.01
C GLU A 100 -14.63 10.07 16.16
N LEU A 101 -15.30 10.46 15.07
CA LEU A 101 -16.76 10.47 14.99
C LEU A 101 -17.23 9.23 14.21
N ARG A 102 -17.90 8.32 14.92
CA ARG A 102 -18.43 7.06 14.37
C ARG A 102 -19.90 7.19 14.04
N LEU A 103 -20.22 7.32 12.76
CA LEU A 103 -21.59 7.27 12.27
C LEU A 103 -22.15 5.86 12.45
N PHE A 104 -23.33 5.75 13.07
CA PHE A 104 -23.96 4.47 13.42
C PHE A 104 -23.05 3.52 14.21
N GLY A 105 -22.10 4.07 14.98
CA GLY A 105 -21.13 3.30 15.76
C GLY A 105 -19.99 2.66 14.95
N LEU A 106 -19.96 2.84 13.63
CA LEU A 106 -18.95 2.26 12.76
C LEU A 106 -17.65 3.08 12.80
N ALA A 107 -16.54 2.40 13.09
CA ALA A 107 -15.20 2.99 13.02
C ALA A 107 -14.78 3.10 11.55
N ARG A 108 -14.54 4.33 11.07
CA ARG A 108 -14.26 4.63 9.66
C ARG A 108 -13.14 5.65 9.47
N GLU A 109 -12.30 5.82 10.49
CA GLU A 109 -11.18 6.77 10.48
C GLU A 109 -11.61 8.20 10.15
N PHE A 110 -12.84 8.57 10.53
CA PHE A 110 -13.31 9.94 10.38
C PHE A 110 -12.99 10.73 11.65
N TYR A 111 -11.96 11.55 11.55
CA TYR A 111 -11.39 12.27 12.68
C TYR A 111 -11.75 13.75 12.63
N ILE A 112 -11.98 14.31 13.80
CA ILE A 112 -12.06 15.75 14.01
C ILE A 112 -10.92 16.13 14.95
N VAL A 113 -10.13 17.12 14.53
CA VAL A 113 -8.99 17.63 15.30
C VAL A 113 -9.09 19.12 15.51
N ARG A 114 -8.60 19.58 16.66
CA ARG A 114 -8.53 20.98 17.03
C ARG A 114 -7.16 21.29 17.61
N PHE A 115 -6.54 22.35 17.07
CA PHE A 115 -5.29 22.89 17.58
C PHE A 115 -5.33 24.42 17.52
N GLY A 116 -5.24 25.06 18.68
CA GLY A 116 -5.48 26.50 18.80
C GLY A 116 -6.89 26.86 18.33
N LYS A 117 -6.99 27.75 17.34
CA LYS A 117 -8.26 28.17 16.73
C LYS A 117 -8.71 27.26 15.58
N ILE A 118 -7.80 26.47 15.01
CA ILE A 118 -8.06 25.69 13.80
C ILE A 118 -8.76 24.38 14.17
N THR A 119 -9.84 24.07 13.47
CA THR A 119 -10.52 22.77 13.53
C THR A 119 -10.53 22.15 12.13
N LEU A 120 -10.09 20.90 12.03
CA LEU A 120 -10.03 20.14 10.77
C LEU A 120 -10.79 18.83 10.93
N ALA A 121 -11.57 18.45 9.91
CA ALA A 121 -12.17 17.14 9.81
C ALA A 121 -11.69 16.44 8.55
N PHE A 122 -11.30 15.18 8.68
CA PHE A 122 -10.72 14.40 7.61
C PHE A 122 -11.02 12.91 7.77
N ASN A 123 -10.89 12.17 6.67
CA ASN A 123 -10.93 10.71 6.69
C ASN A 123 -9.50 10.16 6.49
N GLY A 124 -9.07 9.26 7.36
CA GLY A 124 -7.75 8.63 7.30
C GLY A 124 -6.62 9.58 7.69
N LEU A 125 -6.00 10.25 6.72
CA LEU A 125 -4.84 11.14 6.92
C LEU A 125 -5.19 12.60 6.59
N PRO A 126 -4.82 13.57 7.44
CA PRO A 126 -5.09 14.98 7.20
C PRO A 126 -4.22 15.54 6.07
N ARG A 127 -4.72 16.59 5.40
CA ARG A 127 -3.96 17.44 4.46
C ARG A 127 -3.99 18.88 4.97
N PRO A 128 -2.99 19.72 4.64
CA PRO A 128 -3.04 21.14 4.94
C PRO A 128 -4.32 21.79 4.40
N LEU A 129 -4.79 22.84 5.07
CA LEU A 129 -5.97 23.59 4.61
C LEU A 129 -5.71 24.19 3.23
N GLY A 130 -6.65 24.01 2.30
CA GLY A 130 -6.56 24.53 0.95
C GLY A 130 -7.23 23.64 -0.09
N ALA A 131 -7.03 23.97 -1.36
CA ALA A 131 -7.47 23.14 -2.46
C ALA A 131 -6.76 21.79 -2.42
N GLN A 132 -7.53 20.71 -2.51
CA GLN A 132 -6.97 19.36 -2.58
C GLN A 132 -6.31 19.11 -3.95
N ALA A 133 -5.35 18.20 -3.96
CA ALA A 133 -4.67 17.81 -5.18
C ALA A 133 -5.66 17.13 -6.14
N LYS A 134 -5.74 17.61 -7.39
CA LYS A 134 -6.52 16.93 -8.45
C LYS A 134 -6.02 15.52 -8.75
N SER A 135 -4.82 15.18 -8.28
CA SER A 135 -4.24 13.84 -8.40
C SER A 135 -4.97 12.80 -7.55
N LEU A 136 -5.62 13.18 -6.45
CA LEU A 136 -6.37 12.26 -5.59
C LEU A 136 -7.47 11.49 -6.34
N GLU A 137 -8.02 12.07 -7.41
CA GLU A 137 -9.04 11.42 -8.26
C GLU A 137 -8.51 10.22 -9.06
N TRP A 138 -7.19 10.09 -9.23
CA TRP A 138 -6.63 9.08 -10.13
C TRP A 138 -5.32 8.43 -9.67
N MET A 139 -4.61 8.97 -8.68
CA MET A 139 -3.27 8.52 -8.33
C MET A 139 -3.22 7.07 -7.81
N ASP A 140 -4.29 6.62 -7.16
CA ASP A 140 -4.43 5.24 -6.66
C ASP A 140 -4.80 4.26 -7.80
N ASN A 141 -5.23 4.78 -8.97
CA ASN A 141 -5.47 3.96 -10.15
C ASN A 141 -4.15 3.67 -10.87
N LYS A 142 -3.66 2.44 -10.71
CA LYS A 142 -2.38 1.95 -11.27
C LYS A 142 -2.22 2.25 -12.76
N GLY A 143 -3.25 2.00 -13.57
CA GLY A 143 -3.19 2.21 -15.03
C GLY A 143 -3.12 3.69 -15.42
N ILE A 144 -3.93 4.54 -14.80
CA ILE A 144 -3.90 6.00 -15.06
C ILE A 144 -2.57 6.59 -14.58
N MET A 145 -2.14 6.20 -13.37
CA MET A 145 -0.88 6.64 -12.77
C MET A 145 0.30 6.31 -13.66
N LYS A 146 0.49 5.05 -14.06
CA LYS A 146 1.62 4.63 -14.89
C LYS A 146 1.67 5.36 -16.23
N ARG A 147 0.52 5.54 -16.88
CA ARG A 147 0.44 6.29 -18.13
C ARG A 147 0.88 7.74 -17.97
N LYS A 148 0.49 8.41 -16.89
CA LYS A 148 0.89 9.80 -16.59
C LYS A 148 2.36 9.87 -16.19
N PHE A 149 2.82 8.96 -15.34
CA PHE A 149 4.20 8.92 -14.85
C PHE A 149 5.19 8.65 -15.98
N ARG A 150 4.87 7.72 -16.88
CA ARG A 150 5.67 7.47 -18.10
C ARG A 150 5.79 8.72 -18.97
N LYS A 151 4.73 9.50 -19.14
CA LYS A 151 4.78 10.76 -19.90
C LYS A 151 5.69 11.81 -19.25
N MET A 152 5.85 11.76 -17.93
CA MET A 152 6.74 12.63 -17.17
C MET A 152 8.17 12.09 -17.05
N GLY A 153 8.46 10.92 -17.62
CA GLY A 153 9.79 10.29 -17.55
C GLY A 153 10.08 9.56 -16.23
N PHE A 154 9.09 9.35 -15.36
CA PHE A 154 9.29 8.52 -14.17
C PHE A 154 9.35 7.03 -14.55
N PRO A 155 10.27 6.24 -13.95
CA PRO A 155 10.40 4.82 -14.24
C PRO A 155 9.17 4.08 -13.75
N VAL A 156 8.52 3.36 -14.66
CA VAL A 156 7.38 2.48 -14.40
C VAL A 156 7.51 1.27 -15.31
N ALA A 157 6.91 0.14 -14.93
CA ALA A 157 6.88 -1.05 -15.79
C ALA A 157 6.22 -0.72 -17.14
N LEU A 158 6.86 -1.14 -18.24
CA LEU A 158 6.28 -1.06 -19.57
C LEU A 158 5.17 -2.09 -19.70
N GLY A 159 4.09 -1.75 -20.38
CA GLY A 159 2.93 -2.63 -20.45
C GLY A 159 1.65 -1.91 -20.82
N GLY A 160 0.54 -2.58 -20.57
CA GLY A 160 -0.78 -1.97 -20.62
C GLY A 160 -1.92 -2.90 -20.25
N THR A 161 -3.11 -2.33 -20.29
CA THR A 161 -4.36 -3.00 -19.92
C THR A 161 -5.02 -3.71 -21.12
N ALA A 162 -5.52 -4.92 -20.88
CA ALA A 162 -6.30 -5.70 -21.84
C ALA A 162 -7.65 -6.12 -21.26
N LEU A 163 -8.70 -6.00 -22.08
CA LEU A 163 -10.02 -6.62 -21.83
C LEU A 163 -10.23 -7.91 -22.64
N THR A 164 -9.35 -8.21 -23.59
CA THR A 164 -9.49 -9.36 -24.49
C THR A 164 -8.16 -10.07 -24.64
N ALA A 165 -8.20 -11.39 -24.86
CA ALA A 165 -7.00 -12.18 -25.12
C ALA A 165 -6.22 -11.67 -26.33
N ARG A 166 -6.91 -11.22 -27.39
CA ARG A 166 -6.28 -10.60 -28.57
C ARG A 166 -5.47 -9.35 -28.19
N ARG A 167 -6.03 -8.48 -27.35
CA ARG A 167 -5.31 -7.29 -26.85
C ARG A 167 -4.14 -7.68 -25.95
N ALA A 168 -4.31 -8.68 -25.09
CA ALA A 168 -3.25 -9.19 -24.22
C ALA A 168 -2.04 -9.72 -25.02
N LYS A 169 -2.29 -10.54 -26.07
CA LYS A 169 -1.24 -11.01 -27.00
C LYS A 169 -0.50 -9.85 -27.65
N LYS A 170 -1.23 -8.85 -28.16
CA LYS A 170 -0.63 -7.65 -28.79
C LYS A 170 0.23 -6.85 -27.83
N ILE A 171 -0.15 -6.78 -26.55
CA ILE A 171 0.68 -6.13 -25.53
C ILE A 171 1.92 -6.97 -25.28
N PHE A 172 1.76 -8.27 -24.98
CA PHE A 172 2.87 -9.18 -24.71
C PHE A 172 3.94 -9.18 -25.81
N SER A 173 3.54 -9.19 -27.08
CA SER A 173 4.49 -9.16 -28.21
C SER A 173 5.33 -7.88 -28.30
N SER A 174 4.98 -6.83 -27.56
CA SER A 174 5.73 -5.57 -27.50
C SER A 174 6.63 -5.44 -26.27
N LEU A 175 6.64 -6.44 -25.38
CA LEU A 175 7.34 -6.39 -24.10
C LEU A 175 8.53 -7.37 -24.09
N LYS A 176 9.50 -7.09 -23.22
CA LYS A 176 10.60 -8.01 -22.92
C LYS A 176 10.23 -8.94 -21.77
N SER A 177 10.36 -10.24 -22.01
CA SER A 177 10.19 -11.25 -20.96
C SER A 177 11.28 -11.16 -19.87
N PRO A 178 11.00 -11.56 -18.62
CA PRO A 178 9.70 -12.05 -18.15
C PRO A 178 8.68 -10.92 -17.97
N VAL A 179 7.40 -11.30 -17.98
CA VAL A 179 6.26 -10.40 -17.74
C VAL A 179 5.46 -10.81 -16.51
N VAL A 180 4.78 -9.84 -15.93
CA VAL A 180 3.78 -10.02 -14.88
C VAL A 180 2.39 -9.73 -15.43
N VAL A 181 1.43 -10.56 -15.04
CA VAL A 181 0.00 -10.40 -15.35
C VAL A 181 -0.78 -10.26 -14.05
N LYS A 182 -1.61 -9.21 -13.95
CA LYS A 182 -2.36 -8.91 -12.73
C LYS A 182 -3.69 -8.20 -13.00
N PRO A 183 -4.68 -8.31 -12.11
CA PRO A 183 -5.86 -7.45 -12.14
C PRO A 183 -5.47 -5.96 -12.10
N SER A 184 -6.16 -5.13 -12.89
CA SER A 184 -5.94 -3.67 -12.91
C SER A 184 -6.31 -2.98 -11.61
N ILE A 185 -7.31 -3.51 -10.92
CA ILE A 185 -7.79 -3.06 -9.61
C ILE A 185 -7.67 -4.22 -8.65
N GLY A 186 -7.08 -3.97 -7.49
CA GLY A 186 -6.86 -4.98 -6.46
C GLY A 186 -5.59 -4.75 -5.65
N SER A 187 -5.52 -5.46 -4.52
CA SER A 187 -4.43 -5.40 -3.55
C SER A 187 -4.01 -6.81 -3.12
N ARG A 188 -2.94 -6.90 -2.30
CA ARG A 188 -2.50 -8.15 -1.64
C ARG A 188 -2.14 -9.29 -2.60
N SER A 189 -1.69 -8.96 -3.81
CA SER A 189 -1.18 -9.93 -4.78
C SER A 189 -2.20 -10.98 -5.26
N VAL A 190 -3.50 -10.73 -5.08
CA VAL A 190 -4.57 -11.64 -5.52
C VAL A 190 -4.56 -11.76 -7.05
N HIS A 191 -4.51 -12.99 -7.56
CA HIS A 191 -4.49 -13.32 -8.99
C HIS A 191 -3.35 -12.68 -9.78
N VAL A 192 -2.23 -12.40 -9.13
CA VAL A 192 -0.99 -11.96 -9.78
C VAL A 192 -0.17 -13.17 -10.19
N SER A 193 0.32 -13.18 -11.43
CA SER A 193 1.23 -14.20 -11.95
C SER A 193 2.48 -13.51 -12.51
N SER A 194 3.66 -13.88 -12.02
CA SER A 194 4.96 -13.35 -12.42
C SER A 194 5.83 -14.43 -13.07
N GLY A 195 7.00 -14.08 -13.59
CA GLY A 195 7.96 -14.99 -14.19
C GLY A 195 7.54 -15.56 -15.55
N LEU A 196 6.54 -14.96 -16.21
CA LEU A 196 5.96 -15.50 -17.44
C LEU A 196 6.86 -15.18 -18.63
N LYS A 197 7.34 -16.20 -19.33
CA LYS A 197 8.31 -16.06 -20.44
C LYS A 197 7.69 -16.33 -21.80
N THR A 198 6.55 -17.00 -21.83
CA THR A 198 5.89 -17.41 -23.08
C THR A 198 4.48 -16.83 -23.21
N GLU A 199 4.00 -16.69 -24.45
CA GLU A 199 2.62 -16.24 -24.72
C GLU A 199 1.60 -17.17 -24.06
N LYS A 200 1.86 -18.49 -24.05
CA LYS A 200 0.96 -19.49 -23.46
C LYS A 200 0.82 -19.29 -21.95
N GLU A 201 1.94 -19.08 -21.24
CA GLU A 201 1.94 -18.77 -19.81
C GLU A 201 1.20 -17.46 -19.53
N MET A 202 1.47 -16.41 -20.33
CA MET A 202 0.80 -15.12 -20.23
C MET A 202 -0.72 -15.24 -20.44
N LEU A 203 -1.18 -15.99 -21.43
CA LEU A 203 -2.61 -16.20 -21.69
C LEU A 203 -3.31 -16.93 -20.55
N ASN A 204 -2.68 -17.97 -20.01
CA ASN A 204 -3.22 -18.68 -18.85
C ASN A 204 -3.37 -17.73 -17.66
N ALA A 205 -2.33 -16.93 -17.39
CA ALA A 205 -2.37 -15.92 -16.34
C ALA A 205 -3.43 -14.84 -16.60
N PHE A 206 -3.63 -14.43 -17.85
CA PHE A 206 -4.68 -13.48 -18.23
C PHE A 206 -6.07 -14.00 -17.87
N PHE A 207 -6.36 -15.26 -18.18
CA PHE A 207 -7.66 -15.85 -17.82
C PHE A 207 -7.82 -16.03 -16.31
N ILE A 208 -6.74 -16.30 -15.57
CA ILE A 208 -6.77 -16.33 -14.10
C ILE A 208 -7.11 -14.94 -13.56
N ALA A 209 -6.38 -13.89 -13.94
CA ALA A 209 -6.63 -12.52 -13.51
C ALA A 209 -8.04 -12.04 -13.87
N ARG A 210 -8.54 -12.45 -15.05
CA ARG A 210 -9.89 -12.09 -15.52
C ARG A 210 -11.02 -12.59 -14.62
N GLN A 211 -10.79 -13.62 -13.82
CA GLN A 211 -11.81 -14.13 -12.88
C GLN A 211 -12.24 -13.10 -11.84
N VAL A 212 -11.37 -12.13 -11.50
CA VAL A 212 -11.61 -11.14 -10.46
C VAL A 212 -11.66 -9.70 -10.99
N SER A 213 -11.22 -9.45 -12.23
CA SER A 213 -11.27 -8.13 -12.84
C SER A 213 -11.41 -8.21 -14.37
N PRO A 214 -12.31 -7.42 -15.00
CA PRO A 214 -12.44 -7.41 -16.47
C PRO A 214 -11.20 -6.84 -17.17
N TRP A 215 -10.48 -5.94 -16.50
CA TRP A 215 -9.29 -5.25 -17.00
C TRP A 215 -8.05 -5.87 -16.36
N VAL A 216 -7.18 -6.44 -17.20
CA VAL A 216 -5.97 -7.12 -16.77
C VAL A 216 -4.75 -6.34 -17.28
N GLU A 217 -3.80 -6.06 -16.40
CA GLU A 217 -2.52 -5.45 -16.75
C GLU A 217 -1.52 -6.54 -17.15
N ILE A 218 -0.81 -6.31 -18.25
CA ILE A 218 0.32 -7.12 -18.71
C ILE A 218 1.52 -6.19 -18.78
N GLU A 219 2.54 -6.45 -17.98
CA GLU A 219 3.69 -5.55 -17.79
C GLU A 219 5.00 -6.32 -17.81
N GLU A 220 6.08 -5.69 -18.23
CA GLU A 220 7.44 -6.19 -17.99
C GLU A 220 7.65 -6.37 -16.49
N GLU A 221 8.23 -7.50 -16.12
CA GLU A 221 8.58 -7.75 -14.72
C GLU A 221 9.79 -6.89 -14.34
N LEU A 222 9.63 -6.20 -13.20
CA LEU A 222 10.68 -5.43 -12.56
C LEU A 222 11.51 -6.34 -11.65
N GLU A 223 12.80 -6.02 -11.49
CA GLU A 223 13.77 -6.85 -10.78
C GLU A 223 14.16 -6.21 -9.44
N GLY A 224 14.19 -7.03 -8.39
CA GLY A 224 14.64 -6.63 -7.05
C GLY A 224 13.56 -6.64 -5.97
N SER A 225 13.89 -6.00 -4.84
CA SER A 225 13.01 -5.94 -3.67
C SER A 225 11.91 -4.89 -3.85
N VAL A 226 10.79 -5.08 -3.14
CA VAL A 226 9.73 -4.08 -3.07
C VAL A 226 10.04 -3.10 -1.95
N TYR A 227 10.18 -1.82 -2.28
CA TYR A 227 10.37 -0.75 -1.33
C TYR A 227 9.09 0.07 -1.18
N ARG A 228 8.81 0.48 0.06
CA ARG A 228 7.76 1.45 0.38
C ARG A 228 8.39 2.75 0.81
N ALA A 229 8.33 3.75 -0.06
CA ALA A 229 8.78 5.11 0.20
C ALA A 229 7.59 5.99 0.63
N THR A 230 7.77 6.83 1.64
CA THR A 230 6.74 7.78 2.07
C THR A 230 7.28 9.20 2.00
N VAL A 231 6.55 10.06 1.29
CA VAL A 231 6.85 11.49 1.13
C VAL A 231 5.81 12.30 1.89
N ILE A 232 6.27 13.21 2.75
CA ILE A 232 5.45 14.14 3.52
C ILE A 232 5.95 15.56 3.24
N GLY A 233 5.03 16.48 2.91
CA GLY A 233 5.38 17.88 2.64
C GLY A 233 6.39 18.05 1.50
N GLY A 234 6.38 17.14 0.52
CA GLY A 234 7.33 17.15 -0.60
C GLY A 234 8.74 16.63 -0.25
N LYS A 235 8.95 16.06 0.94
CA LYS A 235 10.22 15.46 1.36
C LYS A 235 10.09 13.96 1.63
N LEU A 236 11.04 13.18 1.15
CA LEU A 236 11.10 11.76 1.47
C LEU A 236 11.53 11.58 2.93
N VAL A 237 10.60 11.13 3.75
CA VAL A 237 10.79 10.96 5.20
C VAL A 237 11.17 9.54 5.61
N ALA A 238 10.74 8.53 4.84
CA ALA A 238 11.11 7.14 5.13
C ALA A 238 11.04 6.21 3.91
N VAL A 239 11.84 5.15 3.94
CA VAL A 239 11.85 4.04 2.99
C VAL A 239 12.00 2.71 3.73
N LEU A 240 11.08 1.79 3.48
CA LEU A 240 11.13 0.41 3.97
C LEU A 240 11.39 -0.55 2.83
N ARG A 241 12.38 -1.42 2.96
CA ARG A 241 12.44 -2.65 2.14
C ARG A 241 11.43 -3.65 2.70
N ARG A 242 10.65 -4.29 1.83
CA ARG A 242 9.71 -5.34 2.21
C ARG A 242 10.30 -6.68 1.82
N ASP A 243 10.63 -7.46 2.83
CA ASP A 243 11.34 -8.72 2.68
C ASP A 243 10.31 -9.87 2.73
N PRO A 244 10.22 -10.74 1.72
CA PRO A 244 9.37 -11.92 1.80
C PRO A 244 9.80 -12.81 2.98
N PRO A 245 8.95 -13.74 3.45
CA PRO A 245 9.40 -14.73 4.42
C PRO A 245 10.59 -15.49 3.85
N GLN A 246 11.69 -15.55 4.60
CA GLN A 246 12.93 -16.16 4.14
C GLN A 246 13.69 -16.76 5.32
N VAL A 247 14.57 -17.72 5.01
CA VAL A 247 15.52 -18.30 5.97
C VAL A 247 16.91 -18.33 5.36
N THR A 248 17.92 -18.28 6.22
CA THR A 248 19.34 -18.36 5.83
C THR A 248 19.91 -19.68 6.36
N GLY A 249 20.56 -20.44 5.47
CA GLY A 249 21.19 -21.70 5.78
C GLY A 249 22.36 -21.57 6.73
N ASP A 250 22.52 -22.55 7.61
CA ASP A 250 23.70 -22.75 8.46
C ASP A 250 24.53 -23.98 8.03
N GLY A 251 24.18 -24.59 6.89
CA GLY A 251 24.83 -25.78 6.35
C GLY A 251 24.43 -27.10 7.02
N LYS A 252 23.52 -27.08 8.01
CA LYS A 252 23.18 -28.27 8.82
C LYS A 252 21.69 -28.46 9.04
N SER A 253 20.96 -27.39 9.31
CA SER A 253 19.53 -27.41 9.60
C SER A 253 18.68 -27.43 8.34
N SER A 254 17.56 -28.15 8.40
CA SER A 254 16.57 -28.12 7.32
C SER A 254 15.85 -26.77 7.27
N ILE A 255 15.24 -26.42 6.13
CA ILE A 255 14.36 -25.24 6.03
C ILE A 255 13.29 -25.24 7.13
N ARG A 256 12.71 -26.40 7.44
CA ARG A 256 11.73 -26.57 8.53
C ARG A 256 12.30 -26.15 9.89
N ASP A 257 13.50 -26.59 10.22
CA ASP A 257 14.15 -26.25 11.48
C ASP A 257 14.53 -24.77 11.54
N LEU A 258 15.01 -24.22 10.41
CA LEU A 258 15.33 -22.80 10.28
C LEU A 258 14.08 -21.93 10.46
N VAL A 259 12.94 -22.32 9.90
CA VAL A 259 11.65 -21.63 10.13
C VAL A 259 11.22 -21.74 11.58
N ALA A 260 11.31 -22.92 12.19
CA ALA A 260 10.96 -23.10 13.60
C ALA A 260 11.86 -22.25 14.52
N LYS A 261 13.13 -22.08 14.17
CA LYS A 261 14.07 -21.18 14.88
C LYS A 261 13.70 -19.71 14.67
N GLU A 262 13.41 -19.31 13.43
CA GLU A 262 13.02 -17.93 13.10
C GLU A 262 11.71 -17.52 13.80
N ASN A 263 10.73 -18.43 13.88
CA ASN A 263 9.46 -18.20 14.58
C ASN A 263 9.62 -18.06 16.10
N LYS A 264 10.76 -18.43 16.71
CA LYS A 264 11.04 -18.14 18.13
C LYS A 264 11.43 -16.68 18.37
N ASN A 265 11.63 -15.88 17.32
CA ASN A 265 11.92 -14.47 17.46
C ASN A 265 10.72 -13.74 18.09
N PRO A 266 10.86 -13.11 19.28
CA PRO A 266 9.75 -12.43 19.96
C PRO A 266 9.04 -11.38 19.10
N ALA A 267 9.76 -10.75 18.15
CA ALA A 267 9.18 -9.76 17.24
C ALA A 267 8.04 -10.33 16.37
N ARG A 268 8.03 -11.65 16.10
CA ARG A 268 6.99 -12.36 15.32
C ARG A 268 5.74 -12.71 16.12
N HIS A 269 5.73 -12.46 17.42
CA HIS A 269 4.56 -12.58 18.28
C HIS A 269 4.00 -11.19 18.66
N SER A 270 4.28 -10.19 17.83
CA SER A 270 3.73 -8.84 17.95
C SER A 270 2.45 -8.68 17.14
N GLU A 271 1.76 -7.54 17.29
CA GLU A 271 0.60 -7.22 16.47
C GLU A 271 0.99 -6.83 15.02
N GLN A 272 2.29 -6.64 14.75
CA GLN A 272 2.82 -6.14 13.48
C GLN A 272 3.40 -7.22 12.59
N PHE A 273 3.99 -8.27 13.16
CA PHE A 273 4.66 -9.35 12.46
C PHE A 273 4.13 -10.69 12.94
N HIS A 274 4.00 -11.63 12.01
CA HIS A 274 3.43 -12.94 12.26
C HIS A 274 4.48 -14.03 12.03
N GLU A 275 4.18 -15.21 12.58
CA GLU A 275 4.92 -16.42 12.31
C GLU A 275 4.86 -16.79 10.83
N ILE A 276 5.90 -17.49 10.39
CA ILE A 276 5.96 -18.13 9.08
C ILE A 276 5.27 -19.49 9.21
N GLU A 277 4.12 -19.65 8.59
CA GLU A 277 3.44 -20.93 8.49
C GLU A 277 3.88 -21.68 7.22
N LEU A 278 4.44 -22.89 7.37
CA LEU A 278 4.80 -23.77 6.25
C LEU A 278 3.55 -24.35 5.59
N SER A 279 2.88 -23.51 4.80
CA SER A 279 1.65 -23.87 4.10
C SER A 279 1.92 -24.71 2.85
N LYS A 280 0.85 -25.26 2.27
CA LYS A 280 0.92 -25.97 0.99
C LYS A 280 1.50 -25.07 -0.11
N GLU A 281 1.14 -23.79 -0.13
CA GLU A 281 1.61 -22.82 -1.11
C GLU A 281 3.12 -22.56 -0.97
N ILE A 282 3.65 -22.48 0.26
CA ILE A 282 5.10 -22.39 0.49
C ILE A 282 5.81 -23.65 -0.02
N ASN A 283 5.27 -24.83 0.26
CA ASN A 283 5.84 -26.09 -0.24
C ASN A 283 5.89 -26.13 -1.77
N GLU A 284 4.81 -25.74 -2.45
CA GLU A 284 4.78 -25.64 -3.91
C GLU A 284 5.78 -24.59 -4.45
N TYR A 285 5.94 -23.47 -3.73
CA TYR A 285 6.88 -22.43 -4.10
C TYR A 285 8.34 -22.89 -3.95
N LEU A 286 8.68 -23.64 -2.91
CA LEU A 286 9.99 -24.26 -2.73
C LEU A 286 10.24 -25.34 -3.79
N GLN A 287 9.25 -26.20 -4.07
CA GLN A 287 9.38 -27.27 -5.07
C GLN A 287 9.63 -26.71 -6.47
N SER A 288 9.01 -25.59 -6.83
CA SER A 288 9.28 -24.93 -8.12
C SER A 288 10.72 -24.41 -8.27
N ARG A 289 11.49 -24.38 -7.17
CA ARG A 289 12.93 -24.06 -7.12
C ARG A 289 13.82 -25.28 -6.86
N GLY A 290 13.26 -26.49 -6.90
CA GLY A 290 13.99 -27.71 -6.61
C GLY A 290 14.30 -27.92 -5.12
N LEU A 291 13.61 -27.20 -4.22
CA LEU A 291 13.77 -27.31 -2.78
C LEU A 291 12.54 -27.94 -2.13
N GLY A 292 12.71 -28.50 -0.93
CA GLY A 292 11.64 -28.93 -0.05
C GLY A 292 11.88 -28.40 1.36
N VAL A 293 10.86 -28.49 2.22
CA VAL A 293 11.00 -28.05 3.63
C VAL A 293 12.06 -28.82 4.41
N ASP A 294 12.41 -30.04 3.97
CA ASP A 294 13.43 -30.85 4.60
C ASP A 294 14.81 -30.70 3.92
N SER A 295 14.93 -29.81 2.92
CA SER A 295 16.22 -29.45 2.30
C SER A 295 17.11 -28.69 3.28
N VAL A 296 18.42 -28.97 3.25
CA VAL A 296 19.44 -28.24 4.00
C VAL A 296 20.10 -27.23 3.06
N LEU A 297 20.09 -25.95 3.45
CA LEU A 297 20.68 -24.86 2.68
C LEU A 297 22.17 -24.71 3.02
N SER A 298 22.97 -24.30 2.05
CA SER A 298 24.39 -24.00 2.29
C SER A 298 24.54 -22.87 3.31
N ALA A 299 25.63 -22.87 4.07
CA ALA A 299 25.87 -21.81 5.05
C ALA A 299 25.91 -20.42 4.37
N GLY A 300 25.06 -19.49 4.83
CA GLY A 300 24.93 -18.14 4.27
C GLY A 300 23.98 -18.01 3.07
N GLU A 301 23.51 -19.12 2.50
CA GLU A 301 22.52 -19.12 1.41
C GLU A 301 21.15 -18.70 1.97
N SER A 302 20.54 -17.66 1.41
CA SER A 302 19.21 -17.20 1.81
C SER A 302 18.16 -17.57 0.76
N VAL A 303 17.07 -18.19 1.21
CA VAL A 303 15.97 -18.62 0.34
C VAL A 303 14.66 -18.00 0.82
N ALA A 304 13.99 -17.32 -0.09
CA ALA A 304 12.61 -16.89 0.12
C ALA A 304 11.67 -18.12 0.10
N LEU A 305 10.74 -18.15 1.03
CA LEU A 305 9.71 -19.20 1.21
C LEU A 305 8.41 -18.87 0.46
N ASP A 306 8.22 -17.59 0.14
CA ASP A 306 7.13 -17.05 -0.66
C ASP A 306 7.67 -15.83 -1.42
N TRP A 307 6.99 -15.39 -2.48
CA TRP A 307 7.28 -14.11 -3.14
C TRP A 307 6.45 -12.96 -2.56
N ARG A 308 5.38 -13.27 -1.81
CA ARG A 308 4.46 -12.28 -1.25
C ARG A 308 5.04 -11.61 0.00
N VAL A 309 4.94 -10.29 0.03
CA VAL A 309 5.49 -9.44 1.10
C VAL A 309 4.42 -8.95 2.12
N GLY A 310 3.32 -9.69 2.28
CA GLY A 310 2.22 -9.31 3.17
C GLY A 310 2.49 -9.69 4.63
N ARG A 311 2.00 -8.92 5.61
CA ARG A 311 2.20 -9.23 7.05
C ARG A 311 1.83 -10.68 7.39
N GLY A 312 0.69 -11.16 6.87
CA GLY A 312 0.19 -12.51 7.13
C GLY A 312 0.96 -13.66 6.47
N SER A 313 1.97 -13.40 5.61
CA SER A 313 2.85 -14.46 5.07
C SER A 313 4.12 -14.65 5.91
N GLY A 314 4.26 -13.95 7.04
CA GLY A 314 5.52 -13.91 7.80
C GLY A 314 6.60 -13.02 7.17
N ALA A 315 6.21 -12.20 6.18
CA ALA A 315 7.08 -11.19 5.59
C ALA A 315 7.51 -10.15 6.64
N THR A 316 8.73 -9.64 6.49
CA THR A 316 9.31 -8.64 7.38
C THR A 316 9.58 -7.34 6.61
N ASN A 317 10.06 -6.32 7.31
CA ASN A 317 10.44 -5.07 6.68
C ASN A 317 11.66 -4.45 7.37
N THR A 318 12.44 -3.72 6.59
CA THR A 318 13.70 -3.14 7.06
C THR A 318 13.73 -1.66 6.71
N ASP A 319 13.97 -0.79 7.70
CA ASP A 319 14.21 0.63 7.43
C ASP A 319 15.54 0.81 6.71
N VAL A 320 15.46 1.37 5.49
CA VAL A 320 16.60 1.62 4.59
C VAL A 320 16.63 3.10 4.18
N THR A 321 15.98 3.96 4.96
CA THR A 321 15.86 5.40 4.68
C THR A 321 17.21 6.09 4.53
N GLY A 322 18.20 5.69 5.34
CA GLY A 322 19.56 6.24 5.29
C GLY A 322 20.39 5.71 4.12
N GLU A 323 20.08 4.50 3.64
CA GLU A 323 20.78 3.83 2.53
C GLU A 323 20.25 4.27 1.16
N THR A 324 19.08 4.89 1.11
CA THR A 324 18.42 5.27 -0.14
C THR A 324 19.24 6.30 -0.92
N HIS A 325 19.65 5.91 -2.14
CA HIS A 325 20.42 6.76 -3.05
C HIS A 325 19.73 8.10 -3.31
N LYS A 326 20.50 9.19 -3.36
CA LYS A 326 19.99 10.56 -3.57
C LYS A 326 19.03 10.68 -4.76
N GLU A 327 19.38 10.07 -5.90
CA GLU A 327 18.54 10.15 -7.11
C GLU A 327 17.22 9.36 -6.99
N ASN A 328 17.16 8.33 -6.13
CA ASN A 328 15.90 7.64 -5.80
C ASN A 328 15.03 8.55 -4.90
N ARG A 329 15.66 9.29 -3.97
CA ARG A 329 14.94 10.29 -3.16
C ARG A 329 14.33 11.37 -4.03
N GLU A 330 15.14 11.93 -4.93
CA GLU A 330 14.69 12.94 -5.89
C GLU A 330 13.57 12.43 -6.79
N LEU A 331 13.60 11.16 -7.20
CA LEU A 331 12.51 10.53 -7.95
C LEU A 331 11.17 10.63 -7.19
N PHE A 332 11.13 10.21 -5.93
CA PHE A 332 9.90 10.24 -5.14
C PHE A 332 9.42 11.66 -4.84
N GLU A 333 10.34 12.57 -4.53
CA GLU A 333 10.03 13.99 -4.29
C GLU A 333 9.50 14.68 -5.55
N ASN A 334 10.11 14.43 -6.72
CA ASN A 334 9.66 14.98 -8.01
C ASN A 334 8.30 14.38 -8.44
N ALA A 335 8.11 13.08 -8.25
CA ALA A 335 6.81 12.44 -8.48
C ALA A 335 5.72 13.04 -7.57
N THR A 336 6.06 13.36 -6.32
CA THR A 336 5.12 13.98 -5.37
C THR A 336 4.79 15.40 -5.80
N ARG A 337 5.79 16.17 -6.25
CA ARG A 337 5.58 17.52 -6.79
C ARG A 337 4.65 17.51 -8.01
N TYR A 338 4.78 16.51 -8.89
CA TYR A 338 3.87 16.34 -10.03
C TYR A 338 2.43 16.02 -9.58
N LEU A 339 2.28 15.19 -8.54
CA LEU A 339 0.98 14.90 -7.95
C LEU A 339 0.38 16.11 -7.23
N ASN A 340 1.21 17.02 -6.72
CA ASN A 340 0.81 18.18 -5.91
C ASN A 340 0.01 17.78 -4.66
N ASP A 341 0.33 16.65 -4.04
CA ASP A 341 -0.24 16.23 -2.76
C ASP A 341 0.82 16.30 -1.65
N SER A 342 0.37 16.52 -0.41
CA SER A 342 1.25 16.63 0.75
C SER A 342 1.65 15.29 1.36
N VAL A 343 0.96 14.19 1.04
CA VAL A 343 1.19 12.85 1.59
C VAL A 343 1.06 11.80 0.49
N VAL A 344 2.16 11.13 0.17
CA VAL A 344 2.15 10.07 -0.84
C VAL A 344 3.02 8.90 -0.38
N GLY A 345 2.49 7.69 -0.49
CA GLY A 345 3.29 6.47 -0.43
C GLY A 345 3.54 5.90 -1.81
N TYR A 346 4.76 5.47 -2.07
CA TYR A 346 5.18 4.82 -3.30
C TYR A 346 5.58 3.39 -3.02
N ASP A 347 5.13 2.49 -3.88
CA ASP A 347 5.76 1.18 -4.01
C ASP A 347 6.70 1.22 -5.21
N PHE A 348 7.95 0.82 -4.97
CA PHE A 348 9.04 0.90 -5.94
C PHE A 348 9.80 -0.41 -5.95
N ILE A 349 10.15 -0.91 -7.14
CA ILE A 349 10.99 -2.10 -7.28
C ILE A 349 12.32 -1.68 -7.87
N ILE A 350 13.40 -2.11 -7.21
CA ILE A 350 14.79 -1.97 -7.64
C ILE A 350 15.62 -3.06 -6.97
N GLU A 351 16.69 -3.53 -7.61
CA GLU A 351 17.60 -4.52 -7.01
C GLU A 351 18.26 -3.99 -5.74
N ASP A 352 18.78 -2.76 -5.79
CA ASP A 352 19.48 -2.12 -4.69
C ASP A 352 19.10 -0.64 -4.60
N ILE A 353 18.41 -0.25 -3.52
CA ILE A 353 17.94 1.11 -3.28
C ILE A 353 19.09 2.10 -3.03
N SER A 354 20.31 1.61 -2.73
CA SER A 354 21.52 2.41 -2.58
C SER A 354 22.16 2.78 -3.92
N LYS A 355 21.70 2.20 -5.04
CA LYS A 355 22.11 2.56 -6.39
C LYS A 355 21.06 3.45 -7.06
N SER A 356 21.51 4.25 -8.02
CA SER A 356 20.62 5.11 -8.79
C SER A 356 19.70 4.32 -9.71
N TRP A 357 18.39 4.60 -9.64
CA TRP A 357 17.40 4.11 -10.59
C TRP A 357 17.75 4.43 -12.05
N LYS A 358 18.49 5.50 -12.32
CA LYS A 358 18.87 5.89 -13.70
C LYS A 358 19.82 4.88 -14.34
N ASN A 359 20.61 4.19 -13.53
CA ASN A 359 21.58 3.20 -13.97
C ASN A 359 21.09 1.76 -13.76
N THR A 360 19.89 1.57 -13.19
CA THR A 360 19.32 0.26 -12.92
C THR A 360 18.24 -0.06 -13.96
N LYS A 361 18.42 -1.17 -14.67
CA LYS A 361 17.42 -1.68 -15.61
C LYS A 361 16.25 -2.31 -14.83
N ARG A 362 15.08 -2.38 -15.46
CA ARG A 362 13.89 -3.05 -14.90
C ARG A 362 13.54 -2.62 -13.46
N CYS A 363 13.73 -1.34 -13.14
CA CYS A 363 13.23 -0.75 -11.89
C CYS A 363 12.06 0.21 -12.17
N GLY A 364 11.28 0.56 -11.15
CA GLY A 364 10.18 1.50 -11.33
C GLY A 364 9.14 1.54 -10.23
N ILE A 365 8.34 2.61 -10.26
CA ILE A 365 7.18 2.82 -9.39
C ILE A 365 6.05 1.90 -9.86
N ILE A 366 5.58 1.03 -8.98
CA ILE A 366 4.48 0.10 -9.27
C ILE A 366 3.12 0.64 -8.84
N GLU A 367 3.09 1.44 -7.77
CA GLU A 367 1.87 1.98 -7.16
C GLU A 367 2.16 3.30 -6.44
N CYS A 368 1.19 4.20 -6.45
CA CYS A 368 1.14 5.38 -5.59
C CYS A 368 -0.10 5.25 -4.70
N ASN A 369 0.00 5.69 -3.45
CA ASN A 369 -1.07 5.59 -2.48
C ASN A 369 -1.30 6.96 -1.86
N SER A 370 -2.52 7.47 -1.99
CA SER A 370 -3.00 8.68 -1.32
C SER A 370 -3.17 8.46 0.18
N LEU A 371 -3.42 7.22 0.61
CA LEU A 371 -3.62 6.88 2.01
C LEU A 371 -2.62 5.80 2.46
N PRO A 372 -1.31 6.12 2.48
CA PRO A 372 -0.28 5.12 2.78
C PRO A 372 -0.40 4.58 4.21
N PHE A 373 0.07 3.35 4.40
CA PHE A 373 0.21 2.71 5.71
C PHE A 373 1.43 3.27 6.45
N ILE A 374 1.31 4.49 6.98
CA ILE A 374 2.40 5.17 7.69
C ILE A 374 2.86 4.41 8.93
N ASP A 375 2.00 3.59 9.52
CA ASP A 375 2.29 2.74 10.68
C ASP A 375 3.43 1.73 10.42
N LEU A 376 3.60 1.31 9.17
CA LEU A 376 4.70 0.39 8.79
C LEU A 376 6.06 0.96 9.20
N HIS A 377 6.25 2.27 9.06
CA HIS A 377 7.51 2.94 9.37
C HIS A 377 7.74 3.16 10.87
N HIS A 378 6.68 3.11 11.70
CA HIS A 378 6.80 3.24 13.16
C HIS A 378 7.29 1.96 13.81
N PHE A 379 7.07 0.82 13.15
CA PHE A 379 7.37 -0.50 13.70
C PHE A 379 8.12 -1.35 12.66
N PRO A 380 9.35 -0.97 12.28
CA PRO A 380 10.14 -1.79 11.38
C PRO A 380 10.59 -3.08 12.07
N PHE A 381 10.74 -4.19 11.33
CA PHE A 381 11.29 -5.42 11.89
C PHE A 381 12.79 -5.27 12.17
N GLN A 382 13.49 -4.58 11.27
CA GLN A 382 14.90 -4.22 11.37
C GLN A 382 15.11 -2.75 11.03
N GLY A 383 16.12 -2.13 11.63
CA GLY A 383 16.45 -0.72 11.41
C GLY A 383 15.71 0.22 12.37
N GLN A 384 15.64 1.51 12.02
CA GLN A 384 15.20 2.57 12.93
C GLN A 384 13.74 2.95 12.72
N PRO A 385 12.90 2.97 13.77
CA PRO A 385 11.55 3.54 13.72
C PRO A 385 11.56 4.99 13.22
N LYS A 386 10.56 5.35 12.41
CA LYS A 386 10.34 6.72 11.90
C LYS A 386 8.96 7.23 12.30
N ASN A 387 8.92 8.39 12.95
CA ASN A 387 7.68 9.02 13.39
C ASN A 387 6.98 9.80 12.26
N ILE A 388 6.45 9.07 11.28
CA ILE A 388 5.76 9.66 10.12
C ILE A 388 4.49 10.44 10.51
N ALA A 389 3.83 10.02 11.60
CA ALA A 389 2.67 10.74 12.12
C ALA A 389 3.10 12.14 12.59
N GLY A 390 4.28 12.22 13.19
CA GLY A 390 4.86 13.48 13.63
C GLY A 390 5.24 14.39 12.47
N ASP A 391 5.87 13.82 11.43
CA ASP A 391 6.16 14.55 10.19
C ASP A 391 4.89 15.11 9.56
N LEU A 392 3.81 14.33 9.57
CA LEU A 392 2.52 14.78 9.08
C LEU A 392 1.94 15.91 9.93
N TRP A 393 1.91 15.78 11.26
CA TRP A 393 1.41 16.85 12.12
C TRP A 393 2.23 18.15 12.00
N ASN A 394 3.52 18.07 11.69
CA ASN A 394 4.36 19.25 11.44
C ASN A 394 3.83 20.10 10.27
N ILE A 395 3.35 19.45 9.20
CA ILE A 395 2.83 20.18 8.03
C ILE A 395 1.36 20.58 8.16
N ILE A 396 0.58 19.88 9.00
CA ILE A 396 -0.83 20.24 9.26
C ILE A 396 -0.94 21.39 10.26
N PHE A 397 -0.17 21.32 11.34
CA PHE A 397 -0.12 22.35 12.37
C PHE A 397 1.34 22.76 12.63
N PRO A 398 1.90 23.67 11.80
CA PRO A 398 3.21 24.25 12.05
C PRO A 398 3.23 24.90 13.44
N GLY A 399 4.15 24.45 14.31
CA GLY A 399 4.20 24.86 15.73
C GLY A 399 3.62 23.85 16.72
N SER A 400 3.03 22.74 16.25
CA SER A 400 2.67 21.60 17.11
C SER A 400 3.86 20.71 17.49
N ALA A 401 5.01 20.89 16.81
CA ALA A 401 6.24 20.19 17.14
C ALA A 401 6.68 20.56 18.57
N ARG A 402 6.91 19.55 19.42
CA ARG A 402 7.61 19.80 20.69
C ARG A 402 9.08 20.06 20.40
N LYS A 403 9.65 21.09 21.02
CA LYS A 403 11.11 21.25 21.15
C LYS A 403 11.67 20.14 22.01
#